data_AF-A0A0A3IHY6-F1
#
_entry.id   AF-A0A0A3IHY6-F1
#
_cell.length_a   1.000
_cell.length_b   1.000
_cell.length_c   1.000
_cell.angle_alpha   90.00
_cell.angle_beta   90.00
_cell.angle_gamma   90.00
#
_symmetry.space_group_name_H-M   'P 1'
#
loop_
_entity.id
_entity.type
_entity.pdbx_description
1 polymer ?
#
loop_
_entity_poly.entity_id
_entity_poly.type
_entity_poly.pdbx_seq_one_letter_code
_entity_poly.pdbx_strand_id
1 'polypeptide(L)'
;MSYKKAEDFLPWEVIELIQHYVDGESIYIPRKAERKKAWGSGTTTRQDLKVRNANIYKDFLSGIDTHTLSRDYYLSLKSIQRIILQERKRRL
;
A
#
# COMPACT_ATOMS: atom_id res chain seq x y z
N MET A 1 5.71 5.03 10.36
CA MET A 1 4.76 5.67 11.29
C MET A 1 5.60 6.45 12.28
N SER A 2 5.38 7.75 12.42
CA SER A 2 6.07 8.53 13.46
C SER A 2 5.52 8.08 14.81
N TYR A 3 6.41 7.67 15.71
CA TYR A 3 6.09 7.35 17.09
C TYR A 3 5.49 8.59 17.76
N LYS A 4 4.41 8.40 18.51
CA LYS A 4 3.77 9.44 19.33
C LYS A 4 3.58 8.88 20.73
N LYS A 5 4.01 9.60 21.76
CA LYS A 5 3.77 9.18 23.15
C LYS A 5 2.32 9.43 23.50
N ALA A 6 1.66 8.44 24.09
CA ALA A 6 0.26 8.55 24.49
C ALA A 6 0.00 9.74 25.43
N GLU A 7 0.92 9.97 26.36
CA GLU A 7 0.92 11.10 27.32
C GLU A 7 0.87 12.47 26.65
N ASP A 8 1.35 12.60 25.41
CA ASP A 8 1.37 13.89 24.70
C ASP A 8 -0.02 14.29 24.16
N PHE A 9 -0.97 13.35 24.04
CA PHE A 9 -2.24 13.61 23.35
C PHE A 9 -3.47 12.88 23.89
N LEU A 10 -3.33 11.96 24.83
CA LEU A 10 -4.45 11.32 25.53
C LEU A 10 -4.61 11.90 26.93
N PRO A 11 -5.85 12.14 27.39
CA PRO A 11 -6.13 12.45 28.79
C PRO A 11 -5.66 11.32 29.71
N TRP A 12 -5.26 11.66 30.94
CA TRP A 12 -4.76 10.69 31.92
C TRP A 12 -5.77 9.59 32.22
N GLU A 13 -7.06 9.92 32.33
CA GLU A 13 -8.13 8.97 32.62
C GLU A 13 -8.27 7.90 31.53
N VAL A 14 -7.94 8.25 30.28
CA VAL A 14 -7.94 7.31 29.15
C VAL A 14 -6.71 6.40 29.20
N ILE A 15 -5.55 6.93 29.59
CA ILE A 15 -4.32 6.15 29.76
C ILE A 15 -4.51 5.12 30.87
N GLU A 16 -5.05 5.55 32.01
CA GLU A 16 -5.36 4.67 33.14
C GLU A 16 -6.33 3.57 32.72
N LEU A 17 -7.41 3.89 31.99
CA LEU A 17 -8.33 2.88 31.48
C LEU A 17 -7.65 1.87 30.55
N ILE A 18 -6.76 2.33 29.66
CA ILE A 18 -6.01 1.42 28.77
C ILE A 18 -5.12 0.49 29.60
N GLN A 19 -4.42 1.02 30.61
CA GLN A 19 -3.54 0.25 31.50
C GLN A 19 -4.27 -0.84 32.29
N HIS A 20 -5.57 -0.67 32.56
CA HIS A 20 -6.38 -1.75 33.14
C HIS A 20 -6.52 -2.99 32.23
N TYR A 21 -6.42 -2.80 30.91
CA TYR A 21 -6.52 -3.88 29.93
C TYR A 21 -5.15 -4.35 29.42
N VAL A 22 -4.21 -3.42 29.23
CA VAL A 22 -2.88 -3.67 28.66
C VAL A 22 -1.88 -2.63 29.21
N ASP A 23 -0.78 -3.08 29.82
CA ASP A 23 0.29 -2.22 30.34
C ASP A 23 1.64 -2.55 29.69
N GLY A 24 2.36 -1.52 29.25
CA GLY A 24 3.68 -1.65 28.62
C GLY A 24 3.71 -2.18 27.18
N GLU A 25 2.56 -2.42 26.53
CA GLU A 25 2.50 -2.95 25.16
C GLU A 25 2.05 -1.94 24.09
N SER A 26 2.39 -2.23 22.83
CA SER A 26 1.96 -1.44 21.67
C SER A 26 0.61 -1.93 21.14
N ILE A 27 -0.44 -1.12 21.32
CA ILE A 27 -1.78 -1.42 20.78
C ILE A 27 -2.07 -0.69 19.47
N TYR A 28 -2.80 -1.35 18.55
CA TYR A 28 -3.30 -0.72 17.33
C TYR A 28 -4.68 -0.12 17.55
N ILE A 29 -4.81 1.20 17.34
CA ILE A 29 -6.11 1.87 17.33
C ILE A 29 -6.64 1.92 15.89
N PRO A 30 -7.73 1.19 15.57
CA PRO A 30 -8.29 1.21 14.22
C PRO A 30 -8.78 2.60 13.85
N ARG A 31 -8.61 2.98 12.57
CA ARG A 31 -9.16 4.23 12.05
C ARG A 31 -10.69 4.21 12.13
N LYS A 32 -11.27 5.34 12.58
CA LYS A 32 -12.72 5.60 12.48
C LYS A 32 -13.21 5.31 11.06
N ALA A 33 -14.36 4.66 10.93
CA ALA A 33 -14.90 4.21 9.65
C ALA A 33 -14.98 5.34 8.60
N GLU A 34 -15.44 6.52 9.02
CA GLU A 34 -15.54 7.74 8.20
C GLU A 34 -14.19 8.28 7.70
N ARG A 35 -13.10 7.97 8.40
CA ARG A 35 -11.73 8.41 8.08
C ARG A 35 -10.86 7.26 7.60
N LYS A 36 -11.46 6.13 7.21
CA LYS A 36 -10.77 5.04 6.52
C LYS A 36 -10.30 5.56 5.18
N LYS A 37 -9.05 6.02 5.17
CA LYS A 37 -8.30 6.24 3.94
C LYS A 37 -8.24 4.92 3.19
N ALA A 38 -8.70 4.89 1.94
CA ALA A 38 -8.43 3.76 1.06
C ALA A 38 -6.92 3.52 1.04
N TRP A 39 -6.50 2.26 1.07
CA TRP A 39 -5.09 1.88 1.02
C TRP A 39 -4.37 2.65 -0.11
N GLY A 40 -3.29 3.35 0.23
CA GLY A 40 -2.51 4.16 -0.72
C GLY A 40 -3.08 5.54 -1.10
N SER A 41 -4.11 6.04 -0.42
CA SER A 41 -4.64 7.42 -0.65
C SER A 41 -3.79 8.55 -0.05
N GLY A 42 -2.77 8.23 0.75
CA GLY A 42 -1.85 9.21 1.35
C GLY A 42 -0.45 9.24 0.75
N THR A 43 -0.19 8.46 -0.30
CA THR A 43 1.14 8.26 -0.88
C THR A 43 1.05 8.21 -2.40
N THR A 44 1.93 8.93 -3.11
CA THR A 44 2.04 8.92 -4.59
C THR A 44 2.25 7.51 -5.15
N THR A 45 2.69 6.57 -4.32
CA THR A 45 2.89 5.15 -4.65
C THR A 45 1.75 4.53 -5.46
N ARG A 46 0.48 4.86 -5.17
CA ARG A 46 -0.64 4.30 -5.95
C ARG A 46 -0.65 4.82 -7.39
N GLN A 47 -0.29 6.09 -7.58
CA GLN A 47 -0.18 6.71 -8.89
C GLN A 47 1.06 6.21 -9.62
N ASP A 48 2.20 6.14 -8.93
CA ASP A 48 3.47 5.65 -9.49
C ASP A 48 3.33 4.21 -9.98
N LEU A 49 2.66 3.35 -9.20
CA LEU A 49 2.36 1.98 -9.59
C LEU A 49 1.43 1.91 -10.80
N LYS A 50 0.45 2.81 -10.92
CA LYS A 50 -0.44 2.86 -12.10
C LYS A 50 0.36 3.25 -13.35
N VAL A 51 1.18 4.29 -13.27
CA VAL A 51 2.02 4.75 -14.39
C VAL A 51 2.97 3.64 -14.83
N ARG A 52 3.70 3.03 -13.88
CA ARG A 52 4.60 1.91 -14.15
C ARG A 52 3.87 0.74 -14.82
N ASN A 53 2.72 0.33 -14.28
CA ASN A 53 1.96 -0.79 -14.83
C ASN A 53 1.43 -0.51 -16.25
N ALA A 54 1.02 0.72 -16.53
CA ALA A 54 0.62 1.14 -17.88
C ALA A 54 1.80 1.09 -18.87
N ASN A 55 3.00 1.49 -18.43
CA ASN A 55 4.22 1.40 -19.25
C ASN A 55 4.61 -0.06 -19.52
N ILE A 56 4.61 -0.93 -18.50
CA ILE A 56 4.84 -2.38 -18.67
C ILE A 56 3.90 -2.97 -19.73
N TYR A 57 2.62 -2.59 -19.69
CA TYR A 57 1.65 -3.08 -20.67
C TYR A 57 1.89 -2.53 -22.09
N LYS A 58 2.30 -1.26 -22.22
CA LYS A 58 2.66 -0.66 -23.51
C LYS A 58 3.87 -1.36 -24.12
N ASP A 59 4.90 -1.61 -23.33
CA ASP A 59 6.12 -2.30 -23.76
C ASP A 59 5.82 -3.74 -24.16
N PHE A 60 4.96 -4.43 -23.41
CA PHE A 60 4.45 -5.74 -23.81
C PHE A 60 3.72 -5.70 -25.17
N LEU A 61 2.86 -4.70 -25.40
CA LEU A 61 2.18 -4.53 -26.70
C LEU A 61 3.14 -4.19 -27.85
N SER A 62 4.31 -3.61 -27.57
CA SER A 62 5.36 -3.43 -28.57
C SER A 62 6.16 -4.69 -28.88
N GLY A 63 5.84 -5.83 -28.25
CA GLY A 63 6.45 -7.13 -28.51
C GLY A 63 7.57 -7.53 -27.55
N ILE A 64 7.83 -6.76 -26.49
CA ILE A 64 8.83 -7.12 -25.47
C ILE A 64 8.30 -8.29 -24.64
N ASP A 65 9.12 -9.33 -24.52
CA ASP A 65 8.76 -10.55 -23.81
C ASP A 65 8.76 -10.37 -22.27
N THR A 66 8.03 -11.25 -21.58
CA THR A 66 7.85 -11.12 -20.12
C THR A 66 9.12 -11.31 -19.29
N HIS A 67 10.14 -12.03 -19.78
CA HIS A 67 11.43 -12.17 -19.09
C HIS A 67 12.24 -10.88 -19.20
N THR A 68 12.27 -10.25 -20.37
CA THR A 68 12.91 -8.95 -20.55
C THR A 68 12.25 -7.87 -19.69
N LEU A 69 10.91 -7.79 -19.69
CA LEU A 69 10.17 -6.88 -18.81
C LEU A 69 10.45 -7.14 -17.32
N SER A 70 10.59 -8.41 -16.92
CA SER A 70 10.90 -8.80 -15.54
C SER A 70 12.24 -8.21 -15.09
N ARG A 71 13.26 -8.27 -15.95
CA ARG A 71 14.57 -7.69 -15.69
C ARG A 71 14.52 -6.16 -15.68
N ASP A 72 13.93 -5.55 -16.70
CA ASP A 72 14.00 -4.10 -16.90
C ASP A 72 13.19 -3.32 -15.86
N TYR A 73 12.11 -3.91 -15.36
CA TYR A 73 11.28 -3.32 -14.29
C TYR A 73 11.62 -3.84 -12.89
N TYR A 74 12.62 -4.72 -12.75
CA TYR A 74 13.03 -5.33 -11.48
C TYR A 74 11.86 -6.00 -10.73
N LEU A 75 11.03 -6.74 -11.47
CA LEU A 75 9.86 -7.44 -10.95
C LEU A 75 9.96 -8.93 -11.26
N SER A 76 9.38 -9.78 -10.41
CA SER A 76 9.28 -11.20 -10.73
C SER A 76 8.40 -11.43 -11.97
N LEU A 77 8.69 -12.50 -12.72
CA LEU A 77 7.90 -12.90 -13.90
C LEU A 77 6.39 -12.99 -13.60
N LYS A 78 6.03 -13.58 -12.45
CA LYS A 78 4.65 -13.68 -11.97
C LYS A 78 4.00 -12.31 -11.78
N SER A 79 4.76 -11.32 -11.32
CA SER A 79 4.27 -9.95 -11.15
C SER A 79 4.01 -9.28 -12.49
N ILE A 80 4.93 -9.42 -13.46
CA ILE A 80 4.75 -8.92 -14.83
C ILE A 80 3.50 -9.52 -15.48
N GLN A 81 3.36 -10.85 -15.44
CA GLN A 81 2.19 -11.55 -15.99
C GLN A 81 0.88 -11.07 -15.35
N ARG A 82 0.87 -10.92 -14.02
CA ARG A 82 -0.29 -10.39 -13.29
C ARG A 82 -0.63 -8.96 -13.73
N ILE A 83 0.37 -8.09 -13.88
CA ILE A 83 0.18 -6.70 -14.31
C ILE A 83 -0.41 -6.67 -15.73
N ILE A 84 0.15 -7.43 -16.67
CA ILE A 84 -0.35 -7.53 -18.05
C ILE A 84 -1.82 -7.99 -18.06
N LEU A 85 -2.15 -9.04 -17.31
CA LEU A 85 -3.52 -9.54 -17.21
C LEU A 85 -4.49 -8.48 -16.64
N GLN A 86 -4.06 -7.75 -15.61
CA GLN A 86 -4.87 -6.71 -14.97
C GLN A 86 -5.09 -5.50 -15.89
N GLU A 87 -4.05 -5.04 -16.59
CA GLU A 87 -4.17 -3.92 -17.53
C GLU A 87 -4.98 -4.30 -18.78
N ARG A 88 -4.87 -5.54 -19.26
CA ARG A 88 -5.74 -6.05 -20.33
C ARG A 88 -7.22 -6.02 -19.93
N LYS A 89 -7.54 -6.48 -18.71
CA LYS A 89 -8.93 -6.46 -18.18
C LYS A 89 -9.49 -5.05 -17.98
N ARG A 90 -8.65 -4.04 -17.75
CA ARG A 90 -9.09 -2.65 -17.58
C ARG A 90 -9.40 -1.93 -18.89
N ARG A 91 -8.87 -2.43 -20.01
CA ARG A 91 -9.04 -1.85 -21.34
C ARG A 91 -10.09 -2.57 -22.20
N LEU A 92 -10.68 -3.64 -21.65
CA LEU A 92 -11.93 -4.24 -22.11
C LEU A 92 -13.09 -3.51 -21.41
#